data_AF-A0A918QDZ0-F1
#
_entry.id   AF-A0A918QDZ0-F1
#
_cell.length_a   1.000
_cell.length_b   1.000
_cell.length_c   1.000
_cell.angle_alpha   90.00
_cell.angle_beta   90.00
_cell.angle_gamma   90.00
#
_symmetry.space_group_name_H-M   'P 1'
#
loop_
_entity.id
_entity.type
_entity.pdbx_description
1 polymer ?
#
loop_
_entity_poly.entity_id
_entity_poly.type
_entity_poly.pdbx_seq_one_letter_code
_entity_poly.pdbx_strand_id
1 'polypeptide(L)'
;MAVDRVVRELTAAEGRTYAEEAGIRLRDTPQPLYRLLVLSCLLSARIRSSTALAAARALFEAGFGSPRAMADATWQQRVDALGRGGYRRYDERTSTQLGDGARLVLDRWGGDLRRLRKEADGDVGELDRLLQKVPGIGPAGAAIFLREVQRVWPEPAPYLDGKALSGARRLGLPDDPRQLLKRAGDIEPAVLAAALVRAALDKQVVEECLRRAG
;
A
#
# COMPACT_ATOMS: atom_id res chain seq x y z
N MET A 1 -17.81 22.56 9.19
CA MET A 1 -17.88 22.24 10.63
C MET A 1 -18.02 20.74 10.88
N ALA A 2 -19.16 20.10 10.56
CA ALA A 2 -19.33 18.65 10.78
C ALA A 2 -18.40 17.78 9.91
N VAL A 3 -18.31 18.06 8.60
CA VAL A 3 -17.45 17.32 7.65
C VAL A 3 -15.96 17.48 7.97
N ASP A 4 -15.51 18.70 8.29
CA ASP A 4 -14.11 18.95 8.67
C ASP A 4 -13.74 18.21 9.98
N ARG A 5 -14.71 18.05 10.89
CA ARG A 5 -14.54 17.26 12.10
C ARG A 5 -14.42 15.76 11.79
N VAL A 6 -15.24 15.21 10.89
CA VAL A 6 -15.13 13.81 10.45
C VAL A 6 -13.74 13.52 9.88
N VAL A 7 -13.21 14.38 9.00
CA VAL A 7 -11.87 14.20 8.43
C VAL A 7 -10.80 14.19 9.54
N ARG A 8 -10.86 15.16 10.46
CA ARG A 8 -9.92 15.23 11.59
C ARG A 8 -9.99 14.00 12.49
N GLU A 9 -11.19 13.60 12.92
CA GLU A 9 -11.38 12.42 13.78
C GLU A 9 -10.87 11.14 13.10
N LEU A 10 -11.19 10.97 11.80
CA LEU A 10 -10.71 9.82 11.04
C LEU A 10 -9.18 9.78 11.02
N THR A 11 -8.53 10.90 10.68
CA THR A 11 -7.07 10.94 10.57
C THR A 11 -6.36 10.95 11.93
N ALA A 12 -7.02 11.38 13.00
CA ALA A 12 -6.48 11.26 14.36
C ALA A 12 -6.49 9.79 14.83
N ALA A 13 -7.54 9.04 14.49
CA ALA A 13 -7.64 7.62 14.82
C ALA A 13 -6.78 6.74 13.89
N GLU A 14 -6.76 7.05 12.59
CA GLU A 14 -6.20 6.22 11.52
C GLU A 14 -4.98 6.86 10.83
N GLY A 15 -4.28 7.76 11.52
CA GLY A 15 -3.25 8.66 10.97
C GLY A 15 -1.95 8.03 10.49
N ARG A 16 -1.89 6.70 10.40
CA ARG A 16 -0.74 5.96 9.87
C ARG A 16 -1.03 5.44 8.48
N THR A 17 -0.01 5.41 7.65
CA THR A 17 -0.04 4.71 6.36
C THR A 17 0.12 3.20 6.54
N TYR A 18 -0.21 2.40 5.52
CA TYR A 18 0.00 0.96 5.60
C TYR A 18 1.50 0.61 5.61
N ALA A 19 2.34 1.40 4.93
CA ALA A 19 3.79 1.25 5.00
C ALA A 19 4.31 1.45 6.43
N GLU A 20 3.87 2.49 7.13
CA GLU A 20 4.27 2.74 8.52
C GLU A 20 3.85 1.63 9.46
N GLU A 21 2.61 1.13 9.33
CA GLU A 21 2.16 -0.01 10.13
C GLU A 21 2.95 -1.28 9.83
N ALA A 22 3.37 -1.50 8.59
CA ALA A 22 4.25 -2.60 8.21
C ALA A 22 5.70 -2.41 8.68
N GLY A 23 6.04 -1.32 9.38
CA GLY A 23 7.40 -1.00 9.82
C GLY A 23 8.31 -0.54 8.67
N ILE A 24 7.73 -0.08 7.56
CA ILE A 24 8.47 0.43 6.42
C ILE A 24 8.63 1.94 6.59
N ARG A 25 9.85 2.38 6.94
CA ARG A 25 10.22 3.78 6.85
C ARG A 25 10.46 4.14 5.38
N LEU A 26 9.42 4.61 4.71
CA LEU A 26 9.47 4.91 3.28
C LEU A 26 10.46 6.05 2.98
N ARG A 27 11.31 5.82 1.98
CA ARG A 27 12.30 6.77 1.42
C ARG A 27 12.43 6.48 -0.08
N ASP A 28 12.86 7.45 -0.87
CA ASP A 28 13.16 7.25 -2.29
C ASP A 28 14.50 6.52 -2.52
N THR A 29 14.60 5.31 -1.95
CA THR A 29 15.75 4.41 -2.05
C THR A 29 15.28 2.99 -2.35
N PRO A 30 16.14 2.12 -2.92
CA PRO A 30 15.69 0.84 -3.49
C PRO A 30 15.00 -0.08 -2.47
N GLN A 31 15.55 -0.21 -1.26
CA GLN A 31 15.05 -1.18 -0.28
C GLN A 31 13.66 -0.81 0.28
N PRO A 32 13.39 0.42 0.78
CA PRO A 32 12.05 0.81 1.21
C PRO A 32 10.99 0.71 0.10
N LEU A 33 11.32 1.10 -1.13
CA LEU A 33 10.41 0.99 -2.27
C LEU A 33 10.10 -0.48 -2.60
N TYR A 34 11.10 -1.35 -2.55
CA TYR A 34 10.88 -2.78 -2.76
C TYR A 34 10.01 -3.40 -1.65
N ARG A 35 10.23 -3.03 -0.39
CA ARG A 35 9.37 -3.46 0.72
C ARG A 35 7.92 -2.99 0.51
N LEU A 36 7.72 -1.78 0.00
CA LEU A 36 6.40 -1.28 -0.36
C LEU A 36 5.75 -2.10 -1.48
N LEU A 37 6.51 -2.51 -2.51
CA LEU A 37 6.03 -3.40 -3.56
C LEU A 37 5.58 -4.77 -3.00
N VAL A 38 6.37 -5.35 -2.11
CA VAL A 38 6.03 -6.62 -1.41
C VAL A 38 4.74 -6.46 -0.61
N LEU A 39 4.61 -5.39 0.18
CA LEU A 39 3.39 -5.09 0.94
C LEU A 39 2.18 -4.94 0.01
N SER A 40 2.35 -4.24 -1.11
CA SER A 40 1.29 -4.03 -2.11
C SER A 40 0.84 -5.35 -2.74
N CYS A 41 1.76 -6.28 -2.98
CA CYS A 41 1.46 -7.64 -3.46
C CYS A 41 0.59 -8.41 -2.44
N LEU A 42 0.94 -8.36 -1.16
CA LEU A 42 0.20 -9.04 -0.10
C LEU A 42 -1.19 -8.45 0.11
N LEU A 43 -1.31 -7.12 0.06
CA LEU A 43 -2.58 -6.41 0.20
C LEU A 43 -3.47 -6.53 -1.05
N SER A 44 -2.91 -6.93 -2.20
CA SER A 44 -3.68 -7.13 -3.44
C SER A 44 -4.58 -8.38 -3.40
N ALA A 45 -4.33 -9.32 -2.48
CA ALA A 45 -5.16 -10.50 -2.30
C ALA A 45 -6.44 -10.18 -1.51
N ARG A 46 -7.46 -11.05 -1.62
CA ARG A 46 -8.68 -10.97 -0.78
C ARG A 46 -8.39 -11.46 0.63
N ILE A 47 -7.68 -10.65 1.41
CA ILE A 47 -7.23 -10.96 2.76
C ILE A 47 -7.44 -9.77 3.71
N ARG A 48 -7.45 -10.03 5.01
CA ARG A 48 -7.46 -8.95 6.02
C ARG A 48 -6.13 -8.20 5.98
N SER A 49 -6.19 -6.88 6.02
CA SER A 49 -5.00 -6.03 5.99
C SER A 49 -4.03 -6.33 7.14
N SER A 50 -4.54 -6.64 8.34
CA SER A 50 -3.71 -7.02 9.49
C SER A 50 -2.85 -8.26 9.23
N THR A 51 -3.39 -9.25 8.51
CA THR A 51 -2.65 -10.46 8.10
C THR A 51 -1.58 -10.13 7.05
N ALA A 52 -1.89 -9.29 6.06
CA ALA A 52 -0.92 -8.85 5.07
C ALA A 52 0.23 -8.04 5.70
N LEU A 53 -0.08 -7.14 6.64
CA LEU A 53 0.90 -6.36 7.40
C LEU A 53 1.81 -7.26 8.25
N ALA A 54 1.25 -8.24 8.94
CA ALA A 54 2.02 -9.21 9.72
C ALA A 54 2.92 -10.07 8.83
N ALA A 55 2.43 -10.51 7.68
CA ALA A 55 3.22 -11.26 6.69
C ALA A 55 4.36 -10.44 6.10
N ALA A 56 4.12 -9.16 5.78
CA ALA A 56 5.16 -8.26 5.32
C ALA A 56 6.30 -8.13 6.36
N ARG A 57 5.93 -7.89 7.64
CA ARG A 57 6.92 -7.83 8.74
C ARG A 57 7.70 -9.14 8.87
N ALA A 58 7.03 -10.29 8.85
CA ALA A 58 7.68 -11.60 8.96
C ALA A 58 8.64 -11.90 7.80
N LEU A 59 8.33 -11.46 6.57
CA LEU A 59 9.25 -11.55 5.43
C LEU A 59 10.49 -10.67 5.63
N PHE A 60 10.31 -9.44 6.13
CA PHE A 60 11.42 -8.51 6.32
C PHE A 60 12.33 -8.90 7.49
N GLU A 61 11.75 -9.41 8.58
CA GLU A 61 12.48 -10.00 9.70
C GLU A 61 13.27 -11.25 9.28
N ALA A 62 12.76 -12.02 8.31
CA ALA A 62 13.48 -13.14 7.70
C ALA A 62 14.58 -12.71 6.72
N GLY A 63 14.78 -11.41 6.49
CA GLY A 63 15.81 -10.87 5.61
C GLY A 63 15.37 -10.66 4.16
N PHE A 64 14.11 -10.95 3.80
CA PHE A 64 13.61 -10.87 2.41
C PHE A 64 13.16 -9.46 2.01
N GLY A 65 13.85 -8.44 2.51
CA GLY A 65 13.51 -7.03 2.32
C GLY A 65 14.12 -6.38 1.08
N SER A 66 14.81 -7.12 0.21
CA SER A 66 15.41 -6.62 -1.04
C SER A 66 15.16 -7.60 -2.19
N PRO A 67 15.19 -7.16 -3.46
CA PRO A 67 14.96 -8.04 -4.60
C PRO A 67 15.94 -9.23 -4.62
N ARG A 68 17.23 -8.99 -4.36
CA ARG A 68 18.24 -10.06 -4.32
C ARG A 68 17.95 -11.07 -3.22
N ALA A 69 17.77 -10.61 -1.98
CA ALA A 69 17.47 -11.51 -0.86
C ALA A 69 16.15 -12.28 -1.05
N MET A 70 15.13 -11.64 -1.62
CA MET A 70 13.86 -12.32 -1.93
C MET A 70 14.04 -13.36 -3.03
N ALA A 71 14.81 -13.07 -4.09
CA ALA A 71 15.06 -14.00 -5.19
C ALA A 71 15.94 -15.20 -4.77
N ASP A 72 16.93 -14.95 -3.91
CA ASP A 72 17.87 -15.96 -3.40
C ASP A 72 17.23 -16.88 -2.35
N ALA A 73 16.19 -16.41 -1.64
CA ALA A 73 15.44 -17.25 -0.72
C ALA A 73 14.83 -18.47 -1.43
N THR A 74 14.78 -19.62 -0.75
CA THR A 74 14.07 -20.78 -1.28
C THR A 74 12.56 -20.52 -1.23
N TRP A 75 11.82 -21.28 -2.06
CA TRP A 75 10.37 -21.23 -2.02
C TRP A 75 9.81 -21.57 -0.63
N GLN A 76 10.38 -22.58 0.04
CA GLN A 76 9.96 -22.99 1.38
C GLN A 76 10.24 -21.90 2.42
N GLN A 77 11.41 -21.24 2.37
CA GLN A 77 11.73 -20.14 3.29
C GLN A 77 10.73 -18.98 3.19
N ARG A 78 10.29 -18.64 1.97
CA ARG A 78 9.24 -17.64 1.74
C ARG A 78 7.88 -18.12 2.26
N VAL A 79 7.49 -19.37 2.02
CA VAL A 79 6.26 -19.96 2.58
C VAL A 79 6.27 -19.91 4.11
N ASP A 80 7.35 -20.32 4.75
CA ASP A 80 7.47 -20.34 6.21
C ASP A 80 7.33 -18.93 6.80
N ALA A 81 7.94 -17.92 6.15
CA ALA A 81 7.81 -16.52 6.57
C ALA A 81 6.38 -15.98 6.42
N LEU A 82 5.72 -16.28 5.29
CA LEU A 82 4.31 -15.96 5.08
C LEU A 82 3.40 -16.63 6.12
N GLY A 83 3.68 -17.90 6.43
CA GLY A 83 2.98 -18.69 7.45
C GLY A 83 3.10 -18.11 8.86
N ARG A 84 4.29 -17.61 9.24
CA ARG A 84 4.50 -16.91 10.53
C ARG A 84 3.64 -15.65 10.65
N GLY A 85 3.42 -14.93 9.55
CA GLY A 85 2.51 -13.79 9.49
C GLY A 85 1.02 -14.15 9.37
N GLY A 86 0.68 -15.45 9.35
CA GLY A 86 -0.69 -15.94 9.22
C GLY A 86 -1.24 -15.97 7.79
N TYR A 87 -0.41 -15.79 6.76
CA TYR A 87 -0.81 -15.69 5.36
C TYR A 87 -1.03 -17.06 4.68
N ARG A 88 -1.52 -18.07 5.42
CA ARG A 88 -1.52 -19.48 5.01
C ARG A 88 -2.42 -19.84 3.82
N ARG A 89 -3.44 -19.02 3.53
CA ARG A 89 -4.39 -19.33 2.45
C ARG A 89 -3.76 -19.24 1.06
N TYR A 90 -2.75 -18.38 0.92
CA TYR A 90 -2.19 -17.99 -0.37
C TYR A 90 -0.66 -18.04 -0.36
N ASP A 91 -0.04 -18.58 0.69
CA ASP A 91 1.40 -18.55 0.92
C ASP A 91 2.20 -19.23 -0.21
N GLU A 92 1.78 -20.40 -0.67
CA GLU A 92 2.45 -21.13 -1.75
C GLU A 92 2.48 -20.32 -3.05
N ARG A 93 1.31 -19.87 -3.52
CA ARG A 93 1.18 -19.04 -4.72
C ARG A 93 1.94 -17.72 -4.58
N THR A 94 1.82 -17.09 -3.41
CA THR A 94 2.45 -15.78 -3.15
C THR A 94 3.96 -15.92 -3.03
N SER A 95 4.46 -17.02 -2.48
CA SER A 95 5.90 -17.34 -2.44
C SER A 95 6.48 -17.40 -3.85
N THR A 96 5.79 -18.06 -4.79
CA THR A 96 6.19 -18.08 -6.20
C THR A 96 6.15 -16.68 -6.81
N GLN A 97 5.05 -15.94 -6.63
CA GLN A 97 4.91 -14.57 -7.15
C GLN A 97 5.98 -13.61 -6.62
N LEU A 98 6.31 -13.68 -5.33
CA LEU A 98 7.35 -12.85 -4.72
C LEU A 98 8.75 -13.18 -5.27
N GLY A 99 9.06 -14.46 -5.44
CA GLY A 99 10.32 -14.90 -6.05
C GLY A 99 10.45 -14.45 -7.50
N ASP A 100 9.43 -14.67 -8.32
CA ASP A 100 9.42 -14.29 -9.73
C ASP A 100 9.40 -12.76 -9.92
N GLY A 101 8.64 -12.05 -9.09
CA GLY A 101 8.62 -10.58 -9.09
C GLY A 101 9.95 -9.99 -8.66
N ALA A 102 10.65 -10.61 -7.70
CA ALA A 102 12.00 -10.18 -7.32
C ALA A 102 12.99 -10.34 -8.49
N ARG A 103 12.94 -11.46 -9.22
CA ARG A 103 13.75 -11.70 -10.42
C ARG A 103 13.45 -10.68 -11.51
N LEU A 104 12.17 -10.43 -11.82
CA LEU A 104 11.78 -9.40 -12.78
C LEU A 104 12.36 -8.03 -12.41
N VAL A 105 12.29 -7.64 -11.14
CA VAL A 105 12.81 -6.36 -10.66
C VAL A 105 14.32 -6.27 -10.78
N LEU A 106 15.04 -7.37 -10.54
CA LEU A 106 16.48 -7.46 -10.77
C LEU A 106 16.81 -7.33 -12.27
N ASP A 107 16.15 -8.09 -13.12
CA ASP A 107 16.49 -8.22 -14.53
C ASP A 107 16.17 -6.94 -15.32
N ARG A 108 14.97 -6.37 -15.12
CA ARG A 108 14.51 -5.20 -15.89
C ARG A 108 14.98 -3.88 -15.29
N TRP A 109 15.01 -3.79 -13.97
CA TRP A 109 15.24 -2.54 -13.25
C TRP A 109 16.47 -2.57 -12.34
N GLY A 110 17.33 -3.59 -12.45
CA GLY A 110 18.58 -3.67 -11.69
C GLY A 110 18.36 -3.71 -10.17
N GLY A 111 17.19 -4.15 -9.71
CA GLY A 111 16.83 -4.15 -8.30
C GLY A 111 16.31 -2.81 -7.76
N ASP A 112 16.03 -1.82 -8.63
CA ASP A 112 15.69 -0.46 -8.22
C ASP A 112 14.42 0.06 -8.92
N LEU A 113 13.31 0.14 -8.17
CA LEU A 113 12.02 0.62 -8.68
C LEU A 113 12.02 2.09 -9.12
N ARG A 114 13.05 2.86 -8.82
CA ARG A 114 13.21 4.21 -9.39
C ARG A 114 13.50 4.15 -10.89
N ARG A 115 14.06 3.04 -11.39
CA ARG A 115 14.18 2.80 -12.84
C ARG A 115 12.84 2.46 -13.48
N LEU A 116 11.96 1.77 -12.76
CA LEU A 116 10.56 1.58 -13.17
C LEU A 116 9.85 2.92 -13.27
N ARG A 117 9.97 3.79 -12.26
CA ARG A 117 9.46 5.18 -12.30
C ARG A 117 10.03 5.97 -13.48
N LYS A 118 11.34 5.87 -13.73
CA LYS A 118 11.99 6.54 -14.87
C LYS A 118 11.45 6.03 -16.21
N GLU A 119 11.19 4.73 -16.33
CA GLU A 119 10.61 4.13 -17.53
C GLU A 119 9.18 4.62 -17.79
N ALA A 120 8.43 4.94 -16.73
CA ALA A 120 7.11 5.58 -16.84
C ALA A 120 7.15 7.04 -17.29
N ASP A 121 8.32 7.69 -17.26
CA ASP A 121 8.54 9.08 -17.71
C ASP A 121 7.50 10.10 -17.19
N GLY A 122 7.12 9.96 -15.92
CA GLY A 122 6.14 10.83 -15.27
C GLY A 122 4.67 10.53 -15.58
N ASP A 123 4.37 9.56 -16.44
CA ASP A 123 3.02 9.08 -16.69
C ASP A 123 2.57 8.10 -15.59
N VAL A 124 1.59 8.52 -14.79
CA VAL A 124 1.03 7.73 -13.68
C VAL A 124 0.27 6.49 -14.19
N GLY A 125 -0.36 6.57 -15.36
CA GLY A 125 -1.03 5.44 -16.00
C GLY A 125 -0.03 4.40 -16.49
N GLU A 126 1.11 4.84 -17.04
CA GLU A 126 2.20 3.93 -17.39
C GLU A 126 2.86 3.34 -16.15
N LEU A 127 3.04 4.12 -15.09
CA LEU A 127 3.55 3.63 -13.81
C LEU A 127 2.65 2.53 -13.23
N ASP A 128 1.33 2.74 -13.23
CA ASP A 128 0.33 1.75 -12.85
C ASP A 128 0.47 0.46 -13.70
N ARG A 129 0.55 0.60 -15.03
CA ARG A 129 0.70 -0.52 -15.96
C ARG A 129 2.00 -1.31 -15.74
N LEU A 130 3.11 -0.63 -15.47
CA LEU A 130 4.41 -1.24 -15.20
C LEU A 130 4.42 -1.99 -13.86
N LEU A 131 3.80 -1.43 -12.82
CA LEU A 131 3.62 -2.11 -11.53
C LEU A 131 2.85 -3.43 -11.71
N GLN A 132 1.80 -3.43 -12.53
CA GLN A 132 1.02 -4.63 -12.84
C GLN A 132 1.77 -5.70 -13.67
N LYS A 133 2.99 -5.42 -14.15
CA LYS A 133 3.86 -6.45 -14.75
C LYS A 133 4.50 -7.34 -13.70
N VAL A 134 4.56 -6.90 -12.44
CA VAL A 134 5.09 -7.70 -11.33
C VAL A 134 4.07 -8.79 -10.96
N PRO A 135 4.46 -10.09 -10.95
CA PRO A 135 3.58 -11.17 -10.54
C PRO A 135 2.93 -10.91 -9.17
N GLY A 136 1.61 -11.07 -9.10
CA GLY A 136 0.84 -10.84 -7.89
C GLY A 136 0.34 -9.40 -7.71
N ILE A 137 0.79 -8.44 -8.54
CA ILE A 137 0.25 -7.08 -8.56
C ILE A 137 -0.83 -6.96 -9.63
N GLY A 138 -2.08 -6.86 -9.20
CA GLY A 138 -3.19 -6.42 -10.05
C GLY A 138 -3.50 -4.92 -9.89
N PRO A 139 -4.59 -4.42 -10.48
CA PRO A 139 -5.00 -3.01 -10.36
C PRO A 139 -5.10 -2.53 -8.91
N ALA A 140 -5.61 -3.38 -8.01
CA ALA A 140 -5.67 -3.06 -6.58
C ALA A 140 -4.27 -2.90 -5.95
N GLY A 141 -3.34 -3.81 -6.25
CA GLY A 141 -1.96 -3.75 -5.78
C GLY A 141 -1.21 -2.51 -6.30
N ALA A 142 -1.40 -2.16 -7.58
CA ALA A 142 -0.82 -0.96 -8.16
C ALA A 142 -1.36 0.31 -7.49
N ALA A 143 -2.69 0.40 -7.29
CA ALA A 143 -3.29 1.51 -6.55
C ALA A 143 -2.82 1.60 -5.08
N ILE A 144 -2.60 0.46 -4.41
CA ILE A 144 -1.98 0.42 -3.06
C ILE A 144 -0.58 1.04 -3.11
N PHE A 145 0.26 0.61 -4.06
CA PHE A 145 1.61 1.13 -4.21
C PHE A 145 1.59 2.65 -4.47
N LEU A 146 0.77 3.11 -5.41
CA LEU A 146 0.64 4.53 -5.77
C LEU A 146 0.17 5.40 -4.60
N ARG A 147 -0.81 4.92 -3.82
CA ARG A 147 -1.28 5.62 -2.61
C ARG A 147 -0.18 5.85 -1.58
N GLU A 148 0.73 4.91 -1.43
CA GLU A 148 1.78 4.98 -0.40
C GLU A 148 3.00 5.73 -0.93
N VAL A 149 3.40 5.47 -2.19
CA VAL A 149 4.61 6.03 -2.78
C VAL A 149 4.52 7.54 -3.02
N GLN A 150 3.31 8.11 -3.10
CA GLN A 150 3.09 9.55 -3.26
C GLN A 150 3.77 10.42 -2.18
N ARG A 151 4.14 9.83 -1.03
CA ARG A 151 4.93 10.54 0.00
C ARG A 151 6.35 10.86 -0.42
N VAL A 152 6.90 10.09 -1.36
CA VAL A 152 8.29 10.21 -1.81
C VAL A 152 8.40 10.46 -3.32
N TRP A 153 7.35 10.16 -4.08
CA TRP A 153 7.24 10.44 -5.52
C TRP A 153 6.13 11.47 -5.76
N PRO A 154 6.46 12.66 -6.30
CA PRO A 154 5.47 13.73 -6.49
C PRO A 154 4.48 13.45 -7.63
N GLU A 155 4.82 12.64 -8.62
CA GLU A 155 4.01 12.41 -9.83
C GLU A 155 2.60 11.85 -9.54
N PRO A 156 2.43 10.82 -8.70
CA PRO A 156 1.09 10.37 -8.33
C PRO A 156 0.37 11.34 -7.38
N ALA A 157 1.07 12.28 -6.74
CA ALA A 157 0.48 13.11 -5.69
C ALA A 157 -0.39 14.26 -6.26
N PRO A 158 -1.56 14.54 -5.67
CA PRO A 158 -2.25 13.76 -4.63
C PRO A 158 -3.02 12.57 -5.23
N TYR A 159 -2.81 11.37 -4.68
CA TYR A 159 -3.45 10.13 -5.12
C TYR A 159 -4.56 9.68 -4.17
N LEU A 160 -5.81 9.87 -4.59
CA LEU A 160 -7.02 9.35 -3.93
C LEU A 160 -7.78 8.45 -4.90
N ASP A 161 -7.57 7.13 -4.78
CA ASP A 161 -8.16 6.15 -5.68
C ASP A 161 -9.61 5.79 -5.32
N GLY A 162 -10.26 5.00 -6.17
CA GLY A 162 -11.67 4.62 -5.98
C GLY A 162 -11.96 3.94 -4.64
N LYS A 163 -10.99 3.24 -4.03
CA LYS A 163 -11.16 2.65 -2.70
C LYS A 163 -11.18 3.71 -1.61
N ALA A 164 -10.30 4.71 -1.65
CA ALA A 164 -10.35 5.85 -0.73
C ALA A 164 -11.68 6.63 -0.88
N LEU A 165 -12.11 6.91 -2.11
CA LEU A 165 -13.39 7.60 -2.36
C LEU A 165 -14.60 6.80 -1.87
N SER A 166 -14.53 5.47 -1.91
CA SER A 166 -15.56 4.62 -1.30
C SER A 166 -15.65 4.81 0.21
N GLY A 167 -14.52 4.96 0.91
CA GLY A 167 -14.48 5.27 2.33
C GLY A 167 -15.06 6.65 2.65
N ALA A 168 -14.76 7.65 1.81
CA ALA A 168 -15.33 8.99 1.92
C ALA A 168 -16.87 8.93 1.86
N ARG A 169 -17.44 8.23 0.88
CA ARG A 169 -18.90 8.04 0.77
C ARG A 169 -19.51 7.38 2.00
N ARG A 170 -18.85 6.36 2.57
CA ARG A 170 -19.34 5.68 3.79
C ARG A 170 -19.38 6.60 5.02
N LEU A 171 -18.53 7.62 5.04
CA LEU A 171 -18.47 8.65 6.08
C LEU A 171 -19.37 9.87 5.79
N GLY A 172 -20.13 9.86 4.68
CA GLY A 172 -20.93 11.01 4.26
C GLY A 172 -20.09 12.21 3.78
N LEU A 173 -18.83 11.97 3.41
CA LEU A 173 -17.93 12.98 2.85
C LEU A 173 -18.14 13.11 1.32
N PRO A 174 -17.76 14.25 0.71
CA PRO A 174 -17.71 14.37 -0.75
C PRO A 174 -16.79 13.31 -1.37
N ASP A 175 -17.13 12.82 -2.56
CA ASP A 175 -16.30 11.87 -3.32
C ASP A 175 -15.50 12.53 -4.46
N ASP A 176 -15.39 13.86 -4.42
CA ASP A 176 -14.45 14.63 -5.24
C ASP A 176 -13.10 14.78 -4.51
N PRO A 177 -11.97 14.34 -5.11
CA PRO A 177 -10.65 14.45 -4.52
C PRO A 177 -10.26 15.87 -4.09
N ARG A 178 -10.60 16.89 -4.89
CA ARG A 178 -10.21 18.28 -4.60
C ARG A 178 -10.94 18.80 -3.36
N GLN A 179 -12.22 18.48 -3.21
CA GLN A 179 -12.99 18.80 -2.02
C GLN A 179 -12.45 18.08 -0.79
N LEU A 180 -12.10 16.79 -0.88
CA LEU A 180 -11.51 16.05 0.24
C LEU A 180 -10.19 16.67 0.70
N LEU A 181 -9.30 17.00 -0.23
CA LEU A 181 -8.00 17.63 0.08
C LEU A 181 -8.17 19.01 0.71
N LYS A 182 -9.10 19.84 0.20
CA LYS A 182 -9.41 21.14 0.80
C LYS A 182 -9.87 21.01 2.26
N ARG A 183 -10.60 19.94 2.59
CA ARG A 183 -11.11 19.67 3.95
C ARG A 183 -10.04 19.09 4.86
N ALA A 184 -9.09 18.35 4.29
CA ALA A 184 -7.96 17.77 5.00
C ALA A 184 -6.93 18.82 5.44
N GLY A 185 -6.86 19.98 4.77
CA GLY A 185 -5.93 21.05 5.12
C GLY A 185 -4.48 20.56 5.00
N ASP A 186 -3.73 20.63 6.11
CA ASP A 186 -2.30 20.25 6.14
C ASP A 186 -2.05 18.73 6.30
N ILE A 187 -3.11 17.92 6.35
CA ILE A 187 -2.96 16.46 6.44
C ILE A 187 -2.34 15.93 5.14
N GLU A 188 -1.26 15.16 5.27
CA GLU A 188 -0.60 14.52 4.12
C GLU A 188 -1.60 13.69 3.28
N PRO A 189 -1.62 13.83 1.95
CA PRO A 189 -2.55 13.09 1.09
C PRO A 189 -2.50 11.57 1.25
N ALA A 190 -1.31 11.00 1.50
CA ALA A 190 -1.14 9.57 1.74
C ALA A 190 -1.81 9.11 3.06
N VAL A 191 -1.74 9.92 4.11
CA VAL A 191 -2.39 9.65 5.40
C VAL A 191 -3.91 9.70 5.24
N LEU A 192 -4.42 10.73 4.56
CA LEU A 192 -5.84 10.84 4.23
C LEU A 192 -6.31 9.62 3.41
N ALA A 193 -5.56 9.24 2.37
CA ALA A 193 -5.88 8.09 1.53
C ALA A 193 -5.96 6.79 2.36
N ALA A 194 -4.97 6.53 3.22
CA ALA A 194 -4.93 5.34 4.07
C ALA A 194 -6.12 5.31 5.05
N ALA A 195 -6.41 6.43 5.71
CA ALA A 195 -7.52 6.55 6.65
C ALA A 195 -8.88 6.32 5.98
N LEU A 196 -9.09 6.89 4.80
CA LEU A 196 -10.29 6.66 3.99
C LEU A 196 -10.39 5.19 3.53
N VAL A 197 -9.29 4.56 3.13
CA VAL A 197 -9.30 3.13 2.76
C VAL A 197 -9.68 2.25 3.94
N ARG A 198 -9.26 2.57 5.17
CA ARG A 198 -9.72 1.84 6.37
C ARG A 198 -11.21 1.98 6.58
N ALA A 199 -11.76 3.19 6.45
CA ALA A 199 -13.22 3.39 6.47
C ALA A 199 -13.94 2.63 5.34
N ALA A 200 -13.30 2.43 4.18
CA ALA A 200 -13.83 1.63 3.08
C ALA A 200 -13.79 0.11 3.34
N LEU A 201 -12.98 -0.36 4.28
CA LEU A 201 -12.78 -1.79 4.57
C LEU A 201 -13.47 -2.23 5.86
N ASP A 202 -13.63 -1.34 6.83
CA ASP A 202 -14.15 -1.66 8.16
C ASP A 202 -15.33 -0.76 8.52
N LYS A 203 -16.46 -1.38 8.88
CA LYS A 203 -17.66 -0.66 9.31
C LYS A 203 -17.47 -0.03 10.69
N GLN A 204 -16.71 -0.65 11.58
CA GLN A 204 -16.48 -0.15 12.94
C GLN A 204 -15.71 1.17 12.90
N VAL A 205 -14.72 1.30 12.00
CA VAL A 205 -14.00 2.57 11.76
C VAL A 205 -14.97 3.71 11.41
N VAL A 206 -15.96 3.44 10.55
CA VAL A 206 -16.97 4.44 10.17
C VAL A 206 -17.86 4.82 11.36
N GLU A 207 -18.39 3.82 12.07
CA GLU A 207 -19.29 4.04 13.22
C GLU A 207 -18.60 4.80 14.36
N GLU A 208 -17.35 4.46 14.67
CA GLU A 208 -16.57 5.15 15.69
C GLU A 208 -16.22 6.58 15.29
N CYS A 209 -15.81 6.79 14.04
CA CYS A 209 -15.48 8.13 13.53
C CYS A 209 -16.70 9.05 13.59
N LEU A 210 -17.87 8.59 13.13
CA LEU A 210 -19.09 9.40 13.15
C LEU A 210 -19.57 9.69 14.58
N ARG A 211 -19.42 8.74 15.50
CA ARG A 211 -19.76 8.94 16.92
C ARG A 211 -18.88 9.99 17.59
N ARG A 212 -17.59 10.03 17.29
CA ARG A 212 -16.67 11.06 17.82
C ARG A 212 -16.85 12.42 17.15
N ALA A 213 -17.33 12.43 15.90
CA ALA A 213 -17.54 13.64 15.13
C ALA A 213 -18.87 14.35 15.44
N GLY A 214 -19.90 13.62 15.88
CA GLY A 214 -21.16 14.16 16.39
C GLY A 214 -20.95 14.99 17.66
#